data_AF-A0A3D0NTK6-F1
#
_entry.id   AF-A0A3D0NTK6-F1
#
_cell.length_a   1.000
_cell.length_b   1.000
_cell.length_c   1.000
_cell.angle_alpha   90.00
_cell.angle_beta   90.00
_cell.angle_gamma   90.00
#
_symmetry.space_group_name_H-M   'P 1'
#
loop_
_entity.id
_entity.type
_entity.pdbx_description
1 polymer ?
#
loop_
_entity_poly.entity_id
_entity_poly.type
_entity_poly.pdbx_seq_one_letter_code
_entity_poly.pdbx_strand_id
1 'polypeptide(L)' 'MRQFDYSYLADRTWDNEIISYISKIHEYKGKQELYLRQKPVELNRLIEIAKIQSTEASNRIEGIITTNARLKQLVADKT' A
#
# COMPACT_ATOMS: atom_id res chain seq x y z
N MET A 1 -1.94 4.32 -23.06
CA MET A 1 -2.41 4.05 -21.69
C MET A 1 -3.27 2.79 -21.74
N ARG A 2 -3.07 1.83 -20.84
CA ARG A 2 -3.85 0.57 -20.86
C ARG A 2 -5.32 0.93 -20.57
N GLN A 3 -6.25 0.39 -21.35
CA GLN A 3 -7.67 0.66 -21.14
C GLN A 3 -8.19 -0.31 -20.07
N PHE A 4 -8.72 0.23 -18.98
CA PHE A 4 -9.29 -0.56 -17.90
C PHE A 4 -10.82 -0.43 -17.95
N ASP A 5 -11.51 -1.55 -18.19
CA ASP A 5 -12.97 -1.62 -18.12
C ASP A 5 -13.37 -2.22 -16.77
N TYR A 6 -14.07 -1.42 -15.98
CA TYR A 6 -14.56 -1.79 -14.65
C TYR A 6 -16.08 -1.95 -14.60
N SER A 7 -16.78 -1.88 -15.74
CA SER A 7 -18.24 -1.99 -15.82
C SER A 7 -18.76 -3.26 -15.14
N TYR A 8 -18.03 -4.38 -15.27
CA TYR A 8 -18.35 -5.66 -14.65
C TYR A 8 -18.35 -5.66 -13.10
N LEU A 9 -17.74 -4.66 -12.46
CA LEU A 9 -17.75 -4.54 -11.00
C LEU A 9 -19.09 -4.03 -10.46
N ALA A 10 -19.92 -3.39 -11.29
CA ALA A 10 -21.23 -2.91 -10.87
C ALA A 10 -22.18 -4.05 -10.47
N ASP A 11 -22.03 -5.21 -11.12
CA ASP A 11 -22.87 -6.38 -10.91
C ASP A 11 -22.28 -7.38 -9.89
N ARG A 12 -21.11 -7.09 -9.33
CA ARG A 12 -20.43 -7.95 -8.34
C ARG A 12 -21.10 -7.83 -6.98
N THR A 13 -21.52 -8.97 -6.43
CA THR A 13 -21.91 -9.09 -5.01
C THR A 13 -20.71 -9.48 -4.14
N TRP A 14 -20.85 -9.33 -2.82
CA TRP A 14 -19.81 -9.73 -1.88
C TRP A 14 -19.90 -11.23 -1.67
N ASP A 15 -18.94 -11.96 -2.23
CA ASP A 15 -18.79 -13.39 -2.00
C ASP A 15 -18.09 -13.67 -0.65
N ASN A 16 -18.08 -14.95 -0.26
CA ASN A 16 -17.45 -15.38 0.99
C ASN A 16 -15.95 -15.07 1.04
N GLU A 17 -15.27 -14.97 -0.11
CA GLU A 17 -13.84 -14.62 -0.15
C GLU A 17 -13.65 -13.15 0.21
N ILE A 18 -14.45 -12.25 -0.35
CA ILE A 18 -14.45 -10.82 -0.01
C ILE A 18 -14.69 -10.63 1.50
N ILE A 19 -15.68 -11.33 2.08
CA ILE A 19 -15.96 -11.28 3.52
C ILE A 19 -14.77 -11.80 4.35
N SER A 20 -14.13 -12.88 3.89
CA SER A 20 -12.93 -13.43 4.54
C SER A 20 -11.76 -12.43 4.51
N TYR A 21 -11.55 -11.74 3.39
CA TYR A 21 -10.54 -10.69 3.28
C TYR A 21 -10.82 -9.51 4.20
N ILE A 22 -12.07 -9.02 4.24
CA ILE A 22 -12.47 -7.96 5.17
C ILE A 22 -12.15 -8.35 6.62
N SER A 23 -12.51 -9.58 7.02
CA SER A 23 -12.26 -10.10 8.36
C SER A 23 -10.76 -10.11 8.70
N LYS A 24 -9.92 -10.61 7.77
CA LYS A 24 -8.46 -10.61 7.93
C LYS A 24 -7.89 -9.19 8.03
N ILE A 25 -8.37 -8.27 7.20
CA ILE A 25 -7.93 -6.86 7.23
C ILE A 25 -8.23 -6.26 8.61
N HIS A 26 -9.42 -6.51 9.18
CA HIS A 26 -9.76 -6.04 10.51
C HIS A 26 -8.87 -6.65 11.60
N GLU A 27 -8.59 -7.95 11.53
CA GLU A 27 -7.67 -8.61 12.47
C GLU A 27 -6.27 -7.99 12.44
N TYR A 28 -5.70 -7.77 11.25
CA TYR A 28 -4.38 -7.16 11.10
C TYR A 28 -4.37 -5.69 11.53
N LYS A 29 -5.44 -4.93 11.29
CA LYS A 29 -5.58 -3.56 11.83
C LYS A 29 -5.53 -3.55 13.35
N GLY A 30 -6.25 -4.45 14.02
CA GLY A 30 -6.19 -4.58 15.48
C GLY A 30 -4.79 -4.91 15.99
N LYS A 31 -4.06 -5.81 15.31
CA LYS A 31 -2.65 -6.10 15.63
C LYS A 31 -1.74 -4.89 15.41
N GLN A 32 -1.98 -4.09 14.36
CA GLN A 32 -1.22 -2.88 14.08
C GLN A 32 -1.36 -1.83 15.20
N GLU A 33 -2.56 -1.65 15.76
CA GLU A 33 -2.78 -0.75 16.89
C GLU A 33 -1.93 -1.11 18.12
N LEU A 34 -1.69 -2.40 18.34
CA LEU A 34 -0.79 -2.86 19.41
C LEU A 34 0.65 -2.42 19.15
N TYR A 35 1.15 -2.57 17.92
CA TYR A 35 2.50 -2.15 17.55
C TYR A 35 2.70 -0.64 17.61
N LEU A 36 1.68 0.15 17.27
CA LEU A 36 1.70 1.61 17.45
C LEU A 36 1.97 2.01 18.90
N ARG A 37 1.46 1.25 19.87
CA ARG A 37 1.67 1.50 21.31
C ARG A 37 2.99 0.94 21.82
N GLN A 38 3.37 -0.26 21.40
CA GLN A 38 4.52 -0.99 21.97
C GLN A 38 5.85 -0.66 21.29
N LYS A 39 5.87 -0.37 19.99
CA LYS A 39 7.09 -0.19 19.18
C LYS A 39 6.97 0.96 18.17
N PRO A 40 6.72 2.19 18.64
CA PRO A 40 6.44 3.33 17.76
C PRO A 40 7.63 3.70 16.87
N VAL A 41 8.87 3.57 17.36
CA VAL A 41 10.08 3.97 16.62
C VAL A 41 10.36 3.01 15.46
N GLU A 42 10.35 1.70 15.70
CA GLU A 42 10.54 0.69 14.66
C GLU A 42 9.41 0.77 13.62
N LEU A 43 8.17 0.97 14.07
CA LEU A 43 7.03 1.11 13.17
C LEU A 43 7.16 2.34 12.27
N ASN A 44 7.57 3.49 12.81
CA ASN A 44 7.80 4.69 12.00
C ASN A 44 8.89 4.45 10.93
N ARG A 45 9.97 3.75 11.29
CA ARG A 45 11.01 3.39 10.30
C ARG A 45 10.48 2.50 9.18
N LEU A 46 9.62 1.53 9.51
CA LEU A 46 8.97 0.67 8.51
C LEU A 46 8.01 1.47 7.61
N ILE A 47 7.27 2.44 8.17
CA ILE A 47 6.37 3.31 7.41
C ILE A 47 7.16 4.12 6.37
N GLU A 48 8.30 4.70 6.74
CA GLU A 48 9.12 5.47 5.78
C GLU A 48 9.63 4.61 4.62
N ILE A 49 10.04 3.37 4.91
CA ILE A 49 10.43 2.41 3.87
C ILE A 49 9.24 2.08 2.96
N ALA A 50 8.07 1.82 3.56
CA ALA A 50 6.86 1.45 2.82
C ALA A 50 6.37 2.58 1.89
N LYS A 51 6.49 3.85 2.28
CA LYS A 51 6.15 5.01 1.42
C LYS A 51 6.97 5.04 0.14
N ILE A 52 8.28 4.83 0.27
CA ILE A 52 9.21 4.83 -0.86
C ILE A 52 8.90 3.65 -1.80
N GLN A 53 8.72 2.45 -1.22
CA GLN A 53 8.37 1.25 -1.98
C GLN A 53 7.02 1.37 -2.68
N SER A 54 6.01 1.95 -2.02
CA SER A 54 4.69 2.18 -2.62
C SER A 54 4.78 3.13 -3.80
N THR A 55 5.54 4.21 -3.68
CA THR A 55 5.75 5.17 -4.78
C THR A 55 6.48 4.51 -5.94
N GLU A 56 7.51 3.70 -5.66
CA GLU A 56 8.21 2.92 -6.68
C GLU A 56 7.26 1.99 -7.44
N ALA A 57 6.43 1.26 -6.71
CA ALA A 57 5.52 0.28 -7.27
C ALA A 57 4.46 0.93 -8.16
N SER A 58 3.85 2.05 -7.71
CA SER A 58 2.89 2.81 -8.52
C SER A 58 3.52 3.34 -9.80
N ASN A 59 4.69 3.98 -9.71
CA ASN A 59 5.41 4.49 -10.89
C ASN A 59 5.74 3.35 -11.87
N ARG A 60 6.14 2.18 -11.34
CA ARG A 60 6.44 0.99 -12.16
C ARG A 60 5.20 0.45 -12.87
N ILE A 61 4.02 0.48 -12.24
CA ILE A 61 2.73 0.12 -12.88
C ILE A 61 2.46 1.03 -14.08
N GLU A 62 2.87 2.29 -14.00
CA GLU A 62 2.76 3.29 -15.06
C GLU A 62 3.92 3.25 -16.08
N GLY A 63 4.90 2.35 -15.89
CA GLY A 63 6.08 2.22 -16.76
C GLY A 63 7.19 3.23 -16.47
N ILE A 64 7.08 4.00 -15.39
CA ILE A 64 8.08 4.98 -14.95
C ILE A 64 9.08 4.27 -14.04
N ILE A 65 10.31 4.07 -14.53
CA ILE A 65 11.38 3.36 -13.80
C ILE A 65 12.53 4.32 -13.55
N THR A 66 13.05 4.31 -12.32
CA THR A 66 14.23 5.08 -11.91
C THR A 66 15.07 4.28 -10.92
N THR A 67 16.25 4.79 -10.56
CA THR A 67 17.10 4.14 -9.56
C THR A 67 16.55 4.38 -8.15
N ASN A 68 16.76 3.41 -7.25
CA ASN A 68 16.32 3.51 -5.86
C ASN A 68 16.92 4.75 -5.14
N ALA A 69 18.17 5.11 -5.45
CA ALA A 69 18.83 6.29 -4.91
C ALA A 69 18.11 7.59 -5.32
N ARG A 70 17.76 7.74 -6.60
CA ARG A 70 17.04 8.91 -7.10
C ARG A 70 15.62 8.97 -6.55
N LEU A 71 14.93 7.82 -6.45
CA LEU A 71 13.59 7.76 -5.88
C LEU A 71 13.57 8.21 -4.42
N LYS A 72 14.51 7.74 -3.61
CA LYS A 72 14.64 8.14 -2.19
C LYS A 72 14.80 9.64 -2.04
N GLN A 73 15.64 10.27 -2.86
CA GLN A 73 15.80 11.72 -2.88
C GLN A 73 14.48 12.43 -3.23
N LEU A 74 13.82 12.01 -4.31
CA LEU A 74 12.56 12.63 -4.76
C LEU A 74 11.42 12.53 -3.74
N VAL A 75 11.34 11.41 -3.01
CA VAL A 75 10.33 11.23 -1.95
C VAL A 75 10.68 12.06 -0.72
N ALA A 76 11.96 12.15 -0.35
CA ALA A 76 12.43 12.97 0.77
C ALA A 76 12.25 14.47 0.51
N ASP A 77 12.52 14.96 -0.71
CA ASP A 77 12.40 16.38 -1.06
C ASP A 77 10.95 16.89 -1.10
N LYS A 78 9.98 15.97 -1.17
CA LYS A 78 8.53 16.28 -1.22
C LYS A 78 7.81 16.20 0.13
N THR A 79 8.45 15.64 1.15
CA THR A 79 7.85 15.40 2.48
C THR A 79 8.46 16.34 3.50
#